data_AF-T1B8M0-F1
#
_entry.id   AF-T1B8M0-F1
#
_cell.length_a   1.000
_cell.length_b   1.000
_cell.length_c   1.000
_cell.angle_alpha   90.00
_cell.angle_beta   90.00
_cell.angle_gamma   90.00
#
_symmetry.space_group_name_H-M   'P 1'
#
loop_
_entity.id
_entity.type
_entity.pdbx_description
1 polymer ?
#
loop_
_entity_poly.entity_id
_entity_poly.type
_entity_poly.pdbx_seq_one_letter_code
_entity_poly.pdbx_strand_id
1 'polypeptide(L)'
;MGILRYDHPDIMEFITSKDSENSVLRNFNISVGLDDTFFEKLDKEGYIELKNPHNEKIIRRIKASALWDTLVNQAWKTGDPGMIFLDEINKKNTVKNLGDIEAIGMEA
;
A
#
# COMPACT_ATOMS: atom_id res chain seq x y z
N MET A 1 2.00 13.63 2.33
CA MET A 1 1.55 12.40 1.66
C MET A 1 2.13 11.20 2.40
N GLY A 2 1.34 10.16 2.63
CA GLY A 2 1.77 8.95 3.33
C GLY A 2 1.71 7.76 2.38
N ILE A 3 2.73 6.92 2.40
CA ILE A 3 2.80 5.72 1.57
C ILE A 3 3.06 4.54 2.48
N LEU A 4 2.28 3.48 2.30
CA LEU A 4 2.45 2.23 3.02
C LEU A 4 2.45 1.06 2.02
N ARG A 5 3.39 0.13 2.15
CA ARG A 5 3.38 -1.08 1.33
C ARG A 5 2.20 -1.98 1.70
N TYR A 6 1.68 -2.69 0.70
CA TYR A 6 0.53 -3.58 0.84
C TYR A 6 0.71 -4.73 1.85
N ASP A 7 1.95 -5.08 2.18
CA ASP A 7 2.32 -6.14 3.11
C ASP A 7 2.59 -5.64 4.54
N HIS A 8 2.29 -4.38 4.84
CA HIS A 8 2.38 -3.86 6.21
C HIS A 8 1.24 -4.38 7.09
N PRO A 9 1.47 -4.72 8.39
CA PRO A 9 0.43 -5.21 9.32
C PRO A 9 -0.79 -4.29 9.38
N ASP A 10 -0.57 -2.99 9.31
CA ASP A 10 -1.61 -1.97 9.50
C ASP A 10 -2.27 -1.51 8.18
N ILE A 11 -2.00 -2.19 7.06
CA ILE A 11 -2.46 -1.73 5.74
C ILE A 11 -3.98 -1.54 5.63
N MET A 12 -4.76 -2.44 6.23
CA MET A 12 -6.22 -2.35 6.19
C MET A 12 -6.73 -1.10 6.91
N GLU A 13 -6.15 -0.82 8.09
CA GLU A 13 -6.50 0.37 8.87
C GLU A 13 -6.08 1.64 8.13
N PHE A 14 -4.88 1.63 7.55
CA PHE A 14 -4.35 2.73 6.75
C PHE A 14 -5.26 3.08 5.56
N ILE A 15 -5.74 2.09 4.80
CA ILE A 15 -6.67 2.30 3.68
C ILE A 15 -7.99 2.91 4.15
N THR A 16 -8.50 2.50 5.31
CA THR A 16 -9.78 2.97 5.87
C THR A 16 -9.66 4.24 6.73
N SER A 17 -8.45 4.77 6.90
CA SER A 17 -8.13 5.88 7.82
C SER A 17 -8.77 7.24 7.46
N LYS A 18 -9.47 7.30 6.32
CA LYS A 18 -10.20 8.49 5.84
C LYS A 18 -11.72 8.35 5.87
N ASP A 19 -12.24 7.17 6.23
CA ASP A 19 -13.67 6.96 6.30
C ASP A 19 -14.32 7.91 7.33
N SER A 20 -15.59 8.25 7.12
CA SER A 20 -16.34 9.32 7.77
C SER A 20 -16.37 9.27 9.29
N GLU A 21 -16.15 8.10 9.91
CA GLU A 21 -16.09 7.91 11.37
C GLU A 21 -14.69 8.16 11.98
N ASN A 22 -13.62 8.10 11.18
CA ASN A 22 -12.22 8.22 11.64
C ASN A 22 -11.48 9.31 10.85
N SER A 23 -11.87 10.56 11.08
CA SER A 23 -11.40 11.74 10.34
C SER A 23 -9.96 12.20 10.64
N VAL A 24 -9.05 11.31 11.02
CA VAL A 24 -7.70 11.67 11.48
C VAL A 24 -6.82 12.19 10.33
N LEU A 25 -6.96 11.64 9.12
CA LEU A 25 -6.14 11.97 7.95
C LEU A 25 -6.88 12.71 6.83
N ARG A 26 -8.01 13.38 7.11
CA ARG A 26 -8.85 14.02 6.07
C ARG A 26 -8.08 14.94 5.11
N ASN A 27 -7.10 15.67 5.62
CA ASN A 27 -6.33 16.65 4.84
C ASN A 27 -4.98 16.11 4.30
N PHE A 28 -4.75 14.80 4.36
CA PHE A 28 -3.45 14.21 4.01
C PHE A 28 -3.61 13.12 2.96
N ASN A 29 -3.01 13.25 1.77
CA ASN A 29 -3.12 12.18 0.76
C ASN A 29 -2.37 10.92 1.19
N ILE A 30 -2.99 9.78 0.93
CA ILE A 30 -2.46 8.47 1.25
C ILE A 30 -2.34 7.64 -0.02
N SER A 31 -1.34 6.77 -0.11
CA SER A 31 -1.18 5.85 -1.23
C SER A 31 -0.65 4.51 -0.76
N VAL A 32 -0.99 3.46 -1.49
CA VAL A 32 -0.49 2.12 -1.23
C VAL A 32 0.60 1.77 -2.22
N GLY A 33 1.76 1.36 -1.69
CA GLY A 33 2.84 0.79 -2.48
C GLY A 33 2.52 -0.66 -2.85
N LEU A 34 2.47 -0.95 -4.16
CA LEU A 34 2.19 -2.24 -4.75
C LEU A 34 3.40 -2.71 -5.59
N ASP A 35 3.47 -4.02 -5.82
CA ASP A 35 4.42 -4.66 -6.73
C ASP A 35 3.74 -5.78 -7.52
N ASP A 36 4.43 -6.30 -8.53
CA ASP A 36 3.97 -7.42 -9.37
C ASP A 36 3.50 -8.64 -8.52
N THR A 37 4.14 -8.89 -7.36
CA THR A 37 3.80 -10.03 -6.49
C THR A 37 2.40 -9.87 -5.87
N PHE A 38 1.95 -8.65 -5.59
CA PHE A 38 0.58 -8.41 -5.14
C PHE A 38 -0.43 -8.84 -6.20
N PHE A 39 -0.23 -8.44 -7.47
CA PHE A 39 -1.15 -8.75 -8.55
C PHE A 39 -1.14 -10.24 -8.90
N GLU A 40 0.01 -10.89 -8.87
CA GLU A 40 0.07 -12.35 -9.03
C GLU A 40 -0.75 -13.08 -7.96
N LYS A 41 -0.70 -12.59 -6.71
CA LYS A 41 -1.50 -13.15 -5.61
C LYS A 41 -2.98 -12.84 -5.79
N LEU A 42 -3.34 -11.68 -6.34
CA LEU A 42 -4.72 -11.32 -6.64
C LEU A 42 -5.30 -12.26 -7.71
N ASP A 43 -4.59 -12.45 -8.82
CA ASP A 43 -5.02 -13.29 -9.94
C ASP A 43 -5.16 -14.78 -9.56
N LYS A 44 -4.29 -15.25 -8.66
CA LYS A 44 -4.28 -16.65 -8.18
C LYS A 44 -5.19 -16.89 -6.95
N GLU A 45 -6.05 -15.94 -6.60
CA GLU A 45 -6.89 -15.98 -5.38
C GLU A 45 -6.09 -16.26 -4.09
N GLY A 46 -4.85 -15.78 -4.06
CA GLY A 46 -3.86 -16.05 -3.03
C GLY A 46 -4.00 -15.16 -1.79
N TYR A 47 -3.02 -15.32 -0.90
CA TYR A 47 -2.93 -14.61 0.36
C TYR A 47 -1.70 -13.73 0.43
N ILE A 48 -1.88 -12.55 1.02
CA ILE A 48 -0.82 -11.62 1.36
C ILE A 48 -0.41 -11.89 2.79
N GLU A 49 0.89 -12.00 3.01
CA GLU A 49 1.48 -12.13 4.34
C GLU A 49 1.84 -10.75 4.82
N LEU A 50 1.21 -10.31 5.91
CA LEU A 50 1.53 -9.01 6.49
C LEU A 50 2.68 -9.18 7.47
N LYS A 51 3.75 -8.43 7.25
CA LYS A 51 5.04 -8.62 7.92
C LYS A 51 5.38 -7.39 8.77
N ASN A 52 5.83 -7.62 10.00
CA ASN A 52 6.35 -6.52 10.80
C ASN A 52 7.67 -6.01 10.20
N PRO A 53 7.77 -4.71 9.84
CA PRO A 53 8.95 -4.18 9.17
C PRO A 53 10.24 -4.25 10.03
N HIS A 54 10.12 -4.39 11.36
CA HIS A 54 11.28 -4.43 12.26
C HIS A 54 11.95 -5.81 12.36
N ASN A 55 11.20 -6.90 12.11
CA ASN A 55 11.70 -8.26 12.33
C ASN A 55 11.24 -9.27 11.28
N GLU A 56 10.54 -8.82 10.24
CA GLU A 56 10.00 -9.59 9.12
C GLU A 56 9.05 -10.74 9.48
N LYS A 57 8.63 -10.85 10.75
CA LYS A 57 7.70 -11.89 11.18
C LYS A 57 6.33 -11.65 10.57
N ILE A 58 5.74 -12.71 10.06
CA ILE A 58 4.37 -12.72 9.55
C ILE A 58 3.43 -12.56 10.75
N ILE A 59 2.69 -11.46 10.78
CA ILE A 59 1.71 -11.14 11.82
C ILE A 59 0.36 -11.75 11.49
N ARG A 60 -0.07 -11.63 10.22
CA ARG A 60 -1.33 -12.19 9.73
C ARG A 60 -1.28 -12.46 8.23
N ARG A 61 -2.23 -13.26 7.74
CA ARG A 61 -2.47 -13.45 6.30
C ARG A 61 -3.86 -12.96 5.95
N ILE A 62 -3.98 -12.24 4.83
CA ILE A 62 -5.26 -11.75 4.31
C ILE A 62 -5.41 -12.17 2.85
N LYS A 63 -6.63 -12.37 2.37
CA LYS A 63 -6.86 -12.63 0.93
C LYS A 63 -6.46 -11.39 0.13
N ALA A 64 -5.77 -11.59 -0.98
CA ALA A 64 -5.41 -10.50 -1.88
C ALA A 64 -6.65 -9.75 -2.40
N SER A 65 -7.71 -10.49 -2.73
CA SER A 65 -9.00 -9.92 -3.14
C SER A 65 -9.61 -9.01 -2.07
N ALA A 66 -9.57 -9.40 -0.80
CA ALA A 66 -10.13 -8.59 0.27
C ALA A 66 -9.39 -7.24 0.43
N LEU A 67 -8.05 -7.25 0.28
CA LEU A 67 -7.26 -6.03 0.30
C LEU A 67 -7.58 -5.14 -0.92
N TRP A 68 -7.64 -5.76 -2.10
CA TRP A 68 -7.98 -5.09 -3.36
C TRP A 68 -9.36 -4.42 -3.32
N ASP A 69 -10.38 -5.17 -2.90
CA ASP A 69 -11.75 -4.67 -2.80
C ASP A 69 -11.82 -3.48 -1.84
N THR A 70 -11.10 -3.55 -0.71
CA THR A 70 -11.04 -2.44 0.26
C THR A 70 -10.38 -1.22 -0.36
N LEU A 71 -9.26 -1.40 -1.07
CA LEU A 71 -8.53 -0.32 -1.73
C LEU A 71 -9.41 0.38 -2.78
N VAL A 72 -10.03 -0.38 -3.68
CA VAL A 72 -10.87 0.15 -4.76
C VAL A 72 -12.09 0.87 -4.20
N ASN A 73 -12.77 0.27 -3.21
CA ASN A 73 -13.96 0.88 -2.61
C ASN A 73 -13.63 2.20 -1.90
N GLN A 74 -12.50 2.29 -1.18
CA GLN A 74 -12.12 3.52 -0.49
C GLN A 74 -11.66 4.60 -1.46
N ALA A 75 -10.90 4.24 -2.51
CA ALA A 75 -10.52 5.15 -3.57
C ALA A 75 -11.75 5.75 -4.26
N TRP A 76 -12.77 4.94 -4.52
CA TRP A 76 -14.05 5.42 -5.07
C TRP A 76 -14.82 6.32 -4.08
N LYS A 77 -14.86 5.96 -2.80
CA LYS A 77 -15.62 6.68 -1.77
C LYS A 77 -15.01 8.02 -1.37
N THR A 78 -13.68 8.10 -1.29
CA THR A 78 -12.97 9.24 -0.68
C THR A 78 -11.95 9.92 -1.60
N GLY A 79 -11.67 9.36 -2.77
CA GLY A 79 -10.61 9.81 -3.68
C GLY A 79 -9.21 9.30 -3.31
N ASP A 80 -9.08 8.55 -2.21
CA ASP A 80 -7.85 7.98 -1.68
C ASP A 80 -8.12 6.54 -1.17
N PRO A 81 -7.12 5.63 -1.11
CA PRO A 81 -5.72 5.87 -1.43
C PRO A 81 -5.39 5.80 -2.92
N GLY A 82 -4.34 6.53 -3.32
CA GLY A 82 -3.66 6.31 -4.59
C GLY A 82 -2.88 4.98 -4.62
N MET A 83 -2.40 4.59 -5.80
CA MET A 83 -1.57 3.40 -6.00
C MET A 83 -0.21 3.78 -6.57
N ILE A 84 0.86 3.19 -6.01
CA ILE A 84 2.24 3.42 -6.44
C ILE A 84 2.89 2.07 -6.71
N PHE A 85 3.42 1.89 -7.91
CA PHE A 85 4.13 0.67 -8.32
C PHE A 85 5.61 0.80 -7.98
N LEU A 86 5.99 0.38 -6.78
CA LEU A 86 7.34 0.58 -6.23
C LEU A 86 8.40 -0.21 -7.01
N ASP A 87 8.02 -1.37 -7.54
CA ASP A 87 8.85 -2.19 -8.40
C ASP A 87 9.18 -1.52 -9.74
N GLU A 88 8.18 -0.94 -10.43
CA GLU A 88 8.41 -0.20 -11.67
C GLU A 88 9.29 1.03 -11.46
N ILE A 89 9.09 1.75 -10.37
CA ILE A 89 9.94 2.88 -9.98
C ILE A 89 11.38 2.41 -9.77
N ASN A 90 11.59 1.35 -9.00
CA ASN A 90 12.93 0.84 -8.71
C ASN A 90 13.61 0.13 -9.90
N LYS A 91 12.83 -0.47 -10.82
CA LYS A 91 13.35 -0.99 -12.09
C LYS A 91 14.01 0.13 -12.91
N LYS A 92 13.42 1.33 -12.92
CA LYS A 92 13.88 2.50 -13.69
C LYS A 92 14.72 3.49 -12.87
N ASN A 93 14.98 3.21 -11.59
CA ASN A 93 15.83 4.03 -10.73
C ASN A 93 17.27 4.07 -11.28
N THR A 94 17.78 5.27 -11.59
CA THR A 94 19.14 5.48 -12.12
C THR A 94 20.22 5.51 -11.04
N VAL A 95 19.83 5.59 -9.75
CA VAL A 95 20.73 5.69 -8.59
C VAL A 95 20.54 4.50 -7.64
N LYS A 96 20.37 3.28 -8.17
CA LYS A 96 20.14 2.05 -7.37
C LYS A 96 21.22 1.79 -6.32
N ASN A 97 22.43 2.30 -6.54
CA ASN A 97 23.54 2.18 -5.59
C ASN A 97 23.32 2.94 -4.28
N LEU A 98 22.34 3.85 -4.22
CA LEU A 98 21.99 4.60 -3.01
C LEU A 98 20.87 3.94 -2.19
N GLY A 99 20.27 2.87 -2.71
CA GLY A 99 19.14 2.17 -2.09
C GLY A 99 17.87 2.23 -2.94
N ASP A 100 16.87 1.50 -2.49
CA ASP A 100 15.56 1.44 -3.12
C ASP A 100 14.71 2.66 -2.73
N ILE A 101 13.90 3.13 -3.67
CA ILE A 101 12.91 4.18 -3.46
C ILE A 101 11.70 3.55 -2.76
N GLU A 102 11.46 3.96 -1.52
CA GLU A 102 10.36 3.45 -0.69
C GLU A 102 9.15 4.40 -0.67
N ALA A 103 9.37 5.68 -0.97
CA ALA A 103 8.33 6.71 -0.96
C ALA A 103 8.63 7.81 -1.99
N ILE A 104 7.57 8.47 -2.46
CA ILE A 104 7.63 9.67 -3.29
C ILE A 104 7.05 10.86 -2.51
N GLY A 105 7.58 12.06 -2.74
CA GLY A 105 7.06 13.29 -2.16
C GLY A 105 6.10 14.01 -3.12
N MET A 106 5.27 14.90 -2.58
CA MET A 106 4.60 15.93 -3.38
C MET A 106 5.34 17.25 -3.15
N GLU A 107 5.60 17.97 -4.24
CA GLU A 107 6.02 19.37 -4.22
C GLU A 107 4.78 20.23 -4.53
N ALA A 108 4.56 21.30 -3.76
CA ALA A 108 3.42 22.20 -3.87
C ALA A 108 3.87 23.58 -4.32
#